data_AF-A0A833N693-F1
#
_entry.id   AF-A0A833N693-F1
#
_cell.length_a   1.000
_cell.length_b   1.000
_cell.length_c   1.000
_cell.angle_alpha   90.00
_cell.angle_beta   90.00
_cell.angle_gamma   90.00
#
_symmetry.space_group_name_H-M   'P 1'
#
loop_
_entity.id
_entity.type
_entity.pdbx_description
1 polymer ?
#
loop_
_entity_poly.entity_id
_entity_poly.type
_entity_poly.pdbx_seq_one_letter_code
_entity_poly.pdbx_strand_id
1 'polypeptide(L)'
;MYNMDEIVERLGLTGEREAALHVTLLRELALGQPVTVERLAKSLNWTTDEAELVLEKLPCGTIEYDGQGRLIGSGITLRETPHAFVINDRPLYTWCALDALMFPTVIGERAQVQSRCPQTN
;
A
#
# COMPACT_ATOMS: atom_id res chain seq x y z
N MET A 1 -6.69 22.41 16.14
CA MET A 1 -5.65 21.84 15.27
C MET A 1 -5.51 20.40 15.72
N TYR A 2 -6.01 19.43 14.96
CA TYR A 2 -5.90 18.02 15.38
C TYR A 2 -4.42 17.66 15.43
N ASN A 3 -3.98 17.02 16.52
CA ASN A 3 -2.61 16.56 16.62
C ASN A 3 -2.38 15.48 15.55
N MET A 4 -1.33 15.62 14.75
CA MET A 4 -0.99 14.65 13.72
C MET A 4 -0.79 13.26 14.35
N ASP A 5 -0.22 13.21 15.55
CA ASP A 5 0.04 11.96 16.28
C ASP A 5 -1.24 11.20 16.64
N GLU A 6 -2.32 11.92 16.98
CA GLU A 6 -3.62 11.31 17.33
C GLU A 6 -4.28 10.69 16.10
N ILE A 7 -4.08 11.28 14.92
CA ILE A 7 -4.55 10.72 13.65
C ILE A 7 -3.74 9.47 13.29
N VAL A 8 -2.42 9.51 13.45
CA VAL A 8 -1.51 8.38 13.19
C VAL A 8 -1.85 7.18 14.09
N GLU A 9 -2.07 7.42 15.38
CA GLU A 9 -2.46 6.38 16.34
C GLU A 9 -3.82 5.76 15.99
N ARG A 10 -4.82 6.59 15.64
CA ARG A 10 -6.17 6.11 15.25
C ARG A 10 -6.19 5.38 13.92
N LEU A 11 -5.26 5.68 13.02
CA LEU A 11 -5.07 4.96 11.77
C LEU A 11 -4.25 3.67 11.96
N GLY A 12 -3.75 3.40 13.17
CA GLY A 12 -2.97 2.19 13.48
C GLY A 12 -1.65 2.13 12.71
N LEU A 13 -1.10 3.28 12.32
CA LEU A 13 0.20 3.36 11.67
C LEU A 13 1.26 2.96 12.71
N THR A 14 1.67 1.70 12.62
CA THR A 14 2.63 1.04 13.49
C THR A 14 4.03 1.64 13.36
N GLY A 15 4.97 1.14 14.16
CA GLY A 15 6.30 1.73 14.39
C GLY A 15 7.11 2.12 13.15
N GLU A 16 8.22 2.82 13.37
CA GLU A 16 9.02 3.43 12.29
C GLU A 16 9.41 2.44 11.17
N ARG A 17 9.67 1.18 11.52
CA ARG A 17 10.02 0.12 10.56
C ARG A 17 8.81 -0.31 9.74
N GLU A 18 7.67 -0.53 10.36
CA GLU A 18 6.42 -0.88 9.69
C GLU A 18 5.97 0.24 8.75
N ALA A 19 6.08 1.50 9.19
CA ALA A 19 5.78 2.67 8.36
C ALA A 19 6.72 2.77 7.14
N ALA A 20 8.03 2.58 7.35
CA ALA A 20 9.00 2.59 6.25
C ALA A 20 8.74 1.47 5.23
N LEU A 21 8.41 0.26 5.71
CA LEU A 21 8.03 -0.87 4.87
C LEU A 21 6.77 -0.56 4.07
N HIS A 22 5.73 -0.05 4.72
CA HIS A 22 4.47 0.27 4.05
C HIS A 22 4.64 1.30 2.95
N VAL A 23 5.33 2.42 3.23
CA VAL A 23 5.60 3.47 2.23
C VAL A 23 6.41 2.91 1.05
N THR A 24 7.40 2.07 1.33
CA THR A 24 8.23 1.47 0.27
C THR A 24 7.43 0.48 -0.57
N LEU A 25 6.60 -0.35 0.06
CA LEU A 25 5.73 -1.29 -0.64
C LEU A 25 4.70 -0.57 -1.52
N LEU A 26 4.08 0.52 -1.05
CA LEU A 26 3.17 1.34 -1.85
C LEU A 26 3.86 1.87 -3.12
N ARG A 27 5.12 2.32 -3.00
CA ARG A 27 5.91 2.80 -4.15
C ARG A 27 6.25 1.68 -5.12
N GLU A 28 6.62 0.50 -4.63
CA GLU A 28 6.89 -0.67 -5.48
C GLU A 28 5.61 -1.15 -6.20
N LEU A 29 4.47 -1.20 -5.50
CA LEU A 29 3.17 -1.56 -6.09
C LEU A 29 2.72 -0.54 -7.14
N ALA A 30 3.04 0.74 -6.98
CA ALA A 30 2.77 1.79 -7.97
C ALA A 30 3.49 1.58 -9.32
N LEU A 31 4.47 0.67 -9.37
CA LEU A 31 5.10 0.22 -10.61
C LEU A 31 4.28 -0.85 -11.36
N GLY A 32 3.18 -1.32 -10.75
CA GLY A 32 2.19 -2.20 -11.38
C GLY A 32 2.65 -3.64 -11.58
N GLN A 33 3.54 -4.15 -10.74
CA GLN A 33 4.04 -5.52 -10.80
C GLN A 33 4.04 -6.14 -9.38
N PRO A 34 3.82 -7.46 -9.25
CA PRO A 34 3.99 -8.15 -7.97
C PRO A 34 5.39 -7.93 -7.40
N VAL A 35 5.46 -7.71 -6.09
CA VAL A 35 6.70 -7.39 -5.38
C VAL A 35 7.14 -8.62 -4.57
N THR A 36 8.40 -9.04 -4.72
CA THR A 36 8.95 -10.09 -3.86
C THR A 36 9.50 -9.49 -2.57
N VAL A 37 9.61 -10.29 -1.50
CA VAL A 37 10.13 -9.81 -0.22
C VAL A 37 11.59 -9.37 -0.36
N GLU A 38 12.39 -10.06 -1.18
CA GLU A 38 13.79 -9.70 -1.45
C GLU A 38 13.90 -8.35 -2.16
N ARG A 39 12.98 -8.05 -3.10
CA ARG A 39 12.93 -6.76 -3.78
C ARG A 39 12.57 -5.65 -2.80
N LEU A 40 11.56 -5.88 -1.97
CA LEU A 40 11.15 -4.93 -0.93
C LEU A 40 12.29 -4.65 0.06
N ALA A 41 12.94 -5.70 0.57
CA ALA A 41 14.11 -5.61 1.45
C ALA A 41 15.24 -4.82 0.81
N LYS A 42 15.55 -5.09 -0.48
CA LYS A 42 16.57 -4.35 -1.23
C LYS A 42 16.24 -2.86 -1.31
N SER A 43 14.98 -2.48 -1.58
CA SER A 43 14.55 -1.09 -1.64
C SER A 43 14.61 -0.37 -0.28
N LEU A 44 14.51 -1.13 0.82
CA LEU A 44 14.68 -0.64 2.20
C LEU A 44 16.13 -0.64 2.69
N ASN A 45 17.06 -1.23 1.92
CA ASN A 45 18.42 -1.53 2.35
C ASN A 45 18.46 -2.40 3.63
N TRP A 46 17.57 -3.40 3.70
CA TRP A 46 17.45 -4.40 4.75
C TRP A 46 17.86 -5.79 4.23
N THR A 47 18.01 -6.75 5.13
CA THR A 47 18.03 -8.17 4.76
C THR A 47 16.61 -8.69 4.48
N THR A 48 16.48 -9.81 3.77
CA THR A 48 15.19 -10.47 3.55
C THR A 48 14.55 -10.85 4.89
N ASP A 49 15.30 -11.47 5.80
CA ASP A 49 14.83 -11.87 7.14
C ASP A 49 14.30 -10.67 7.95
N GLU A 50 14.93 -9.50 7.85
CA GLU A 50 14.46 -8.28 8.50
C GLU A 50 13.10 -7.81 7.96
N ALA A 51 12.90 -7.92 6.64
CA ALA A 51 11.63 -7.57 6.01
C ALA A 51 10.53 -8.57 6.37
N GLU A 52 10.85 -9.87 6.39
CA GLU A 52 9.93 -10.93 6.82
C GLU A 52 9.47 -10.72 8.26
N LEU A 53 10.40 -10.45 9.18
CA LEU A 53 10.09 -10.18 10.59
C LEU A 53 9.14 -8.99 10.78
N VAL A 54 9.27 -7.95 9.94
CA VAL A 54 8.35 -6.79 9.97
C VAL A 54 7.01 -7.15 9.36
N LEU A 55 6.98 -7.88 8.23
CA LEU A 55 5.75 -8.36 7.60
C LEU A 55 4.92 -9.25 8.55
N GLU A 56 5.56 -10.12 9.33
CA GLU A 56 4.91 -10.99 10.32
C GLU A 56 4.24 -10.23 11.47
N LYS A 57 4.70 -9.01 11.77
CA LYS A 57 4.14 -8.15 12.82
C LYS A 57 2.94 -7.34 12.35
N LEU A 58 2.73 -7.22 11.03
CA LEU A 58 1.62 -6.46 10.50
C LEU A 58 0.29 -7.15 10.85
N PRO A 59 -0.77 -6.38 11.15
CA PRO A 59 -2.09 -6.95 11.36
C PRO A 59 -2.54 -7.84 10.19
N CYS A 60 -3.33 -8.86 10.49
CA CYS A 60 -3.93 -9.70 9.47
C CYS A 60 -4.76 -8.86 8.49
N GLY A 61 -4.54 -9.06 7.19
CA GLY A 61 -5.21 -8.31 6.13
C GLY A 61 -4.50 -7.02 5.70
N THR A 62 -3.36 -6.66 6.31
CA THR A 62 -2.54 -5.53 5.83
C THR A 62 -1.85 -5.82 4.49
N ILE A 63 -1.59 -7.10 4.19
CA ILE A 63 -0.89 -7.52 2.98
C ILE A 63 -1.73 -8.54 2.21
N GLU A 64 -1.86 -8.33 0.90
CA GLU A 64 -2.42 -9.28 -0.06
C GLU A 64 -1.27 -9.96 -0.83
N TYR A 65 -1.31 -11.30 -0.88
CA TYR A 65 -0.33 -12.13 -1.60
C TYR A 65 -0.98 -12.80 -2.81
N ASP A 66 -0.19 -13.04 -3.85
CA ASP A 66 -0.60 -13.94 -4.95
C ASP A 66 -0.32 -15.42 -4.62
N GLY A 67 -0.68 -16.31 -5.54
CA GLY A 67 -0.45 -17.76 -5.38
C GLY A 67 1.02 -18.19 -5.36
N GLN A 68 1.96 -17.27 -5.62
CA GLN A 68 3.41 -17.51 -5.56
C GLN A 68 4.05 -16.88 -4.31
N GLY A 69 3.26 -16.29 -3.40
CA GLY A 69 3.75 -15.62 -2.21
C GLY A 69 4.33 -14.23 -2.47
N ARG A 70 4.06 -13.62 -3.63
CA ARG A 70 4.48 -12.25 -3.93
C ARG A 70 3.43 -11.27 -3.41
N LEU A 71 3.90 -10.12 -2.94
CA LEU A 71 3.09 -9.02 -2.43
C LEU A 71 2.38 -8.35 -3.62
N ILE A 72 1.05 -8.35 -3.61
CA ILE A 72 0.22 -7.73 -4.66
C ILE A 72 -0.71 -6.65 -4.13
N GLY A 73 -0.80 -6.48 -2.80
CA GLY A 73 -1.59 -5.40 -2.23
C GLY A 73 -1.23 -5.03 -0.79
N SER A 74 -1.40 -3.75 -0.49
CA SER A 74 -1.32 -3.13 0.84
C SER A 74 -1.98 -1.76 0.73
N GLY A 75 -3.32 -1.71 0.79
CA GLY A 75 -4.09 -0.50 0.44
C GLY A 75 -4.16 -0.23 -1.07
N ILE A 76 -3.03 -0.03 -1.75
CA ILE A 76 -2.91 -0.18 -3.22
C ILE A 76 -2.92 -1.67 -3.52
N THR A 77 -3.61 -2.12 -4.57
CA THR A 77 -3.60 -3.52 -5.01
C THR A 77 -3.58 -3.64 -6.54
N LEU A 78 -2.99 -4.74 -7.02
CA LEU A 78 -3.02 -5.15 -8.42
C LEU A 78 -4.34 -5.89 -8.79
N ARG A 79 -5.15 -6.25 -7.81
CA ARG A 79 -6.46 -6.87 -8.02
C ARG A 79 -7.52 -5.81 -8.23
N GLU A 80 -8.40 -6.02 -9.21
CA GLU A 80 -9.50 -5.11 -9.50
C GLU A 80 -10.41 -4.89 -8.28
N THR A 81 -10.68 -3.62 -8.01
CA THR A 81 -11.67 -3.16 -7.03
C THR A 81 -12.55 -2.08 -7.67
N PRO A 82 -13.67 -1.68 -7.04
CA PRO A 82 -14.47 -0.54 -7.50
C PRO A 82 -13.73 0.80 -7.52
N HIS A 83 -12.57 0.92 -6.87
CA HIS A 83 -11.75 2.13 -6.78
C HIS A 83 -10.54 2.00 -7.72
N ALA A 84 -10.74 2.31 -9.00
CA ALA A 84 -9.66 2.36 -9.97
C ALA A 84 -8.71 3.52 -9.66
N PHE A 85 -7.42 3.23 -9.70
CA PHE A 85 -6.33 4.10 -9.27
C PHE A 85 -5.20 4.02 -10.30
N VAL A 86 -5.15 4.97 -11.24
CA VAL A 86 -4.22 4.91 -12.38
C VAL A 86 -3.05 5.85 -12.16
N ILE A 87 -1.82 5.31 -12.24
CA ILE A 87 -0.57 6.08 -12.11
C ILE A 87 0.27 5.85 -13.37
N ASN A 88 0.65 6.92 -14.07
CA ASN A 88 1.51 6.83 -15.26
C ASN A 88 1.01 5.75 -16.25
N ASP A 89 -0.29 5.81 -16.56
CA ASP A 89 -1.04 4.88 -17.43
C ASP A 89 -1.05 3.40 -16.97
N ARG A 90 -0.59 3.11 -15.74
CA ARG A 90 -0.67 1.77 -15.16
C ARG A 90 -1.99 1.59 -14.40
N PRO A 91 -2.80 0.58 -14.76
CA PRO A 91 -4.02 0.28 -14.04
C PRO A 91 -3.69 -0.37 -12.70
N LEU A 92 -4.05 0.31 -11.61
CA LEU A 92 -4.01 -0.20 -10.24
C LEU A 92 -5.36 0.07 -9.59
N TYR A 93 -5.51 -0.37 -8.35
CA TYR A 93 -6.74 -0.18 -7.58
C TYR A 93 -6.39 0.12 -6.12
N THR A 94 -7.36 0.62 -5.37
CA THR A 94 -7.26 0.76 -3.91
C THR A 94 -8.36 0.01 -3.19
N TRP A 95 -8.14 -0.34 -1.93
CA TRP A 95 -9.13 -1.07 -1.13
C TRP A 95 -10.31 -0.19 -0.71
N CYS A 96 -10.10 1.11 -0.52
CA CYS A 96 -11.18 2.04 -0.22
C CYS A 96 -11.01 3.42 -0.86
N ALA A 97 -12.02 4.27 -0.69
CA ALA A 97 -12.00 5.65 -1.14
C ALA A 97 -10.95 6.51 -0.41
N LEU A 98 -10.69 6.25 0.88
CA LEU A 98 -9.71 6.99 1.65
C LEU A 98 -8.28 6.73 1.14
N ASP A 99 -7.95 5.47 0.86
CA ASP A 99 -6.68 5.06 0.26
C ASP A 99 -6.40 5.80 -1.05
N ALA A 100 -7.41 5.90 -1.92
CA ALA A 100 -7.30 6.60 -3.21
C ALA A 100 -6.97 8.09 -3.05
N LEU A 101 -7.32 8.70 -1.91
CA LEU A 101 -7.03 10.12 -1.62
C LEU A 101 -5.68 10.30 -0.92
N MET A 102 -5.28 9.37 -0.04
CA MET A 102 -4.04 9.50 0.74
C MET A 102 -2.80 9.11 -0.06
N PHE A 103 -2.85 8.01 -0.81
CA PHE A 103 -1.65 7.42 -1.38
C PHE A 103 -0.94 8.22 -2.48
N PRO A 104 -1.59 9.07 -3.30
CA PRO A 104 -0.86 9.95 -4.23
C PRO A 104 0.23 10.79 -3.53
N THR A 105 -0.10 11.34 -2.36
CA THR A 105 0.85 12.13 -1.56
C THR A 105 1.96 11.26 -0.98
N VAL A 106 1.64 10.05 -0.50
CA VAL A 106 2.62 9.13 0.12
C VAL A 106 3.67 8.65 -0.88
N ILE A 107 3.23 8.31 -2.08
CA ILE A 107 4.10 7.78 -3.14
C ILE A 107 4.78 8.89 -3.96
N GLY A 108 4.30 10.14 -3.84
CA GLY A 108 4.86 11.29 -4.58
C GLY A 108 4.46 11.33 -6.06
N GLU A 109 3.36 10.67 -6.44
CA GLU A 109 2.89 10.56 -7.82
C GLU A 109 1.47 11.13 -7.96
N ARG A 110 1.12 11.57 -9.17
CA ARG A 110 -0.27 11.90 -9.50
C ARG A 110 -1.02 10.62 -9.85
N ALA A 111 -2.21 10.45 -9.26
CA ALA A 111 -3.13 9.39 -9.64
C ALA A 111 -4.40 9.95 -10.30
N GLN A 112 -4.96 9.20 -11.24
CA GLN A 112 -6.35 9.37 -11.68
C GLN A 112 -7.21 8.36 -10.94
N VAL A 113 -8.31 8.83 -10.33
CA VAL A 113 -9.19 7.98 -9.53
C VAL A 113 -10.56 7.92 -10.18
N GLN A 114 -11.07 6.71 -10.35
CA GLN A 114 -12.46 6.46 -10.75
C GLN A 114 -13.10 5.50 -9.76
N SER A 115 -14.29 5.85 -9.29
CA SER A 115 -15.06 5.07 -8.32
C SER A 115 -16.55 5.12 -8.65
N ARG A 116 -17.34 4.29 -7.98
CA ARG A 116 -18.80 4.31 -8.02
C ARG A 116 -19.37 4.90 -6.74
N CYS A 117 -20.54 5.53 -6.81
CA CYS A 117 -21.25 5.95 -5.61
C CYS A 117 -21.80 4.69 -4.90
N PRO A 118 -21.54 4.49 -3.60
CA PRO A 118 -22.00 3.29 -2.90
C PRO A 118 -23.54 3.21 -2.81
N GLN A 119 -24.25 4.32 -3.01
CA GLN A 119 -25.71 4.38 -2.92
C GLN A 119 -26.41 4.29 -4.28
N THR A 120 -25.78 4.75 -5.35
CA THR A 120 -26.46 4.95 -6.66
C THR A 120 -25.79 4.27 -7.83
N ASN A 121 -24.67 3.59 -7.62
CA ASN A 121 -23.72 3.18 -8.68
C ASN A 121 -23.24 4.38 -9.51
#